data_AF-A0A1H9VPG5-F1
#
_entry.id   AF-A0A1H9VPG5-F1
#
_cell.length_a   1.000
_cell.length_b   1.000
_cell.length_c   1.000
_cell.angle_alpha   90.00
_cell.angle_beta   90.00
_cell.angle_gamma   90.00
#
_symmetry.space_group_name_H-M   'P 1'
#
loop_
_entity.id
_entity.type
_entity.pdbx_description
1 polymer ?
#
loop_
_entity_poly.entity_id
_entity_poly.type
_entity_poly.pdbx_seq_one_letter_code
_entity_poly.pdbx_strand_id
1 'polypeptide(L)'
;MKKIITLLLLSISFFCHAQEKKKQNDIRLAINKVIIKHLDNKLLSATPTDFVHLYSITIAFDKAGKIKDVYFPKEVSNETIRAIRLDSVLIEKIKSLNVTYQQYASKLVLIPFFHYRTTDKGINYNSGFLNAIENLQPKVDNSKDQRDWVVLNVVINPFNLIIN
;
A
#
# COMPACT_ATOMS: atom_id res chain seq x y z
N MET A 1 42.50 14.30 -22.95
CA MET A 1 41.79 14.60 -21.68
C MET A 1 40.31 14.96 -21.84
N LYS A 2 39.89 15.82 -22.79
CA LYS A 2 38.47 16.21 -22.94
C LYS A 2 37.48 15.05 -23.17
N LYS A 3 37.86 13.99 -23.90
CA LYS A 3 36.98 12.83 -24.19
C LYS A 3 36.65 11.95 -22.98
N ILE A 4 37.52 11.87 -21.98
CA ILE A 4 37.32 11.04 -20.78
C ILE A 4 36.30 11.70 -19.83
N ILE A 5 36.36 13.03 -19.72
CA ILE A 5 35.43 13.82 -18.89
C ILE A 5 33.99 13.69 -19.42
N THR A 6 33.80 13.69 -20.76
CA THR A 6 32.48 13.51 -21.37
C THR A 6 31.89 12.11 -21.12
N LEU A 7 32.71 11.06 -21.16
CA LEU A 7 32.26 9.69 -20.90
C LEU A 7 31.85 9.50 -19.43
N LEU A 8 32.59 10.12 -18.50
CA LEU A 8 32.29 10.08 -17.07
C LEU A 8 30.97 10.82 -16.76
N LEU A 9 30.75 12.00 -17.33
CA LEU A 9 29.51 12.77 -17.16
C LEU A 9 28.27 12.05 -17.72
N LEU A 10 28.41 11.34 -18.84
CA LEU A 10 27.35 10.48 -19.38
C LEU A 10 27.02 9.33 -18.41
N SER A 11 28.04 8.66 -17.86
CA SER A 11 27.80 7.55 -16.92
C SER A 11 27.10 8.00 -15.63
N ILE A 12 27.43 9.17 -15.09
CA ILE A 12 26.81 9.72 -13.86
C ILE A 12 25.34 10.11 -14.11
N SER A 13 25.03 10.67 -15.29
CA SER A 13 23.66 11.04 -15.66
C SER A 13 22.75 9.84 -15.93
N PHE A 14 23.29 8.72 -16.44
CA PHE A 14 22.58 7.44 -16.53
C PHE A 14 22.29 6.82 -15.16
N PHE A 15 23.24 6.90 -14.22
CA PHE A 15 23.04 6.39 -12.86
C PHE A 15 21.99 7.20 -12.06
N CYS A 16 22.00 8.54 -12.18
CA CYS A 16 20.97 9.38 -11.56
C CYS A 16 19.57 9.11 -12.12
N HIS A 17 19.41 8.99 -13.45
CA HIS A 17 18.11 8.66 -14.07
C HIS A 17 17.60 7.28 -13.69
N ALA A 18 18.50 6.30 -13.51
CA ALA A 18 18.12 4.94 -13.09
C ALA A 18 17.63 4.89 -11.63
N GLN A 19 18.21 5.72 -10.74
CA GLN A 19 17.76 5.82 -9.35
C GLN A 19 16.44 6.60 -9.22
N GLU A 20 16.23 7.66 -10.01
CA GLU A 20 14.97 8.41 -10.01
C GLU A 20 13.80 7.57 -10.56
N LYS A 21 14.01 6.81 -11.65
CA LYS A 21 13.00 5.86 -12.17
C LYS A 21 12.59 4.81 -11.14
N LYS A 22 13.51 4.35 -10.29
CA LYS A 22 13.22 3.36 -9.23
C LYS A 22 12.31 3.92 -8.13
N LYS A 23 12.45 5.19 -7.75
CA LYS A 23 11.57 5.84 -6.76
C LYS A 23 10.20 6.22 -7.33
N GLN A 24 10.12 6.53 -8.63
CA GLN A 24 8.89 7.02 -9.26
C GLN A 24 7.85 5.93 -9.54
N ASN A 25 8.22 4.63 -9.50
CA ASN A 25 7.34 3.50 -9.83
C ASN A 25 7.04 2.56 -8.66
N ASP A 26 7.34 2.93 -7.41
CA ASP A 26 6.92 2.14 -6.26
C ASP A 26 5.42 2.35 -6.00
N ILE A 27 4.62 1.36 -6.42
CA ILE A 27 3.17 1.37 -6.23
C ILE A 27 2.77 1.60 -4.77
N ARG A 28 3.56 1.14 -3.80
CA ARG A 28 3.25 1.32 -2.37
C ARG A 28 3.13 2.78 -2.01
N LEU A 29 4.01 3.63 -2.55
CA LEU A 29 3.99 5.07 -2.30
C LEU A 29 2.75 5.73 -2.91
N ALA A 30 2.37 5.34 -4.12
CA ALA A 30 1.19 5.89 -4.79
C ALA A 30 -0.10 5.51 -4.05
N ILE A 31 -0.24 4.22 -3.70
CA ILE A 31 -1.39 3.72 -2.94
C ILE A 31 -1.43 4.33 -1.54
N ASN A 32 -0.30 4.41 -0.84
CA ASN A 32 -0.25 4.99 0.50
C ASN A 32 -0.69 6.46 0.51
N LYS A 33 -0.29 7.25 -0.50
CA LYS A 33 -0.75 8.64 -0.65
C LYS A 33 -2.27 8.73 -0.83
N VAL A 34 -2.88 7.80 -1.54
CA VAL A 34 -4.34 7.73 -1.70
C VAL A 34 -5.00 7.38 -0.37
N ILE A 35 -4.48 6.38 0.33
CA ILE A 35 -4.97 5.94 1.65
C ILE A 35 -4.91 7.09 2.64
N ILE A 36 -3.74 7.71 2.86
CA ILE A 36 -3.55 8.78 3.85
C ILE A 36 -4.55 9.93 3.63
N LYS A 37 -4.84 10.29 2.38
CA LYS A 37 -5.84 11.31 2.03
C LYS A 37 -7.29 10.86 2.19
N HIS A 38 -7.52 9.56 2.32
CA HIS A 38 -8.84 8.97 2.44
C HIS A 38 -9.24 8.64 3.88
N LEU A 39 -8.25 8.47 4.77
CA LEU A 39 -8.45 8.13 6.18
C LEU A 39 -9.46 9.05 6.89
N ASP A 40 -10.20 8.48 7.83
CA ASP A 40 -10.97 9.26 8.78
C ASP A 40 -10.08 9.60 9.99
N ASN A 41 -9.49 10.80 9.96
CA ASN A 41 -8.59 11.26 11.01
C ASN A 41 -9.28 11.37 12.38
N LYS A 42 -10.60 11.59 12.43
CA LYS A 42 -11.35 11.67 13.69
C LYS A 42 -11.47 10.28 14.31
N LEU A 43 -11.80 9.27 13.50
CA LEU A 43 -11.88 7.89 13.96
C LEU A 43 -10.50 7.32 14.32
N LEU A 44 -9.46 7.58 13.51
CA LEU A 44 -8.07 7.23 13.85
C LEU A 44 -7.62 7.88 15.15
N SER A 45 -8.10 9.10 15.43
CA SER A 45 -7.76 9.78 16.67
C SER A 45 -8.45 9.17 17.89
N ALA A 46 -9.63 8.58 17.68
CA ALA A 46 -10.42 7.91 18.71
C ALA A 46 -9.99 6.45 18.96
N THR A 47 -9.10 5.89 18.13
CA THR A 47 -8.54 4.55 18.31
C THR A 47 -7.98 4.38 19.73
N PRO A 48 -8.20 3.25 20.43
CA PRO A 48 -7.61 3.03 21.75
C PRO A 48 -6.08 3.06 21.73
N THR A 49 -5.46 3.38 22.86
CA THR A 49 -4.00 3.27 23.02
C THR A 49 -3.55 1.82 22.82
N ASP A 50 -2.38 1.65 22.21
CA ASP A 50 -1.77 0.36 21.86
C ASP A 50 -2.62 -0.49 20.88
N PHE A 51 -3.57 0.14 20.18
CA PHE A 51 -4.33 -0.49 19.11
C PHE A 51 -3.69 -0.21 17.75
N VAL A 52 -3.65 -1.23 16.89
CA VAL A 52 -3.07 -1.15 15.55
C VAL A 52 -4.08 -1.52 14.48
N HIS A 53 -4.05 -0.83 13.35
CA HIS A 53 -4.83 -1.23 12.17
C HIS A 53 -3.92 -2.00 11.22
N LEU A 54 -4.16 -3.30 11.13
CA LEU A 54 -3.50 -4.20 10.18
C LEU A 54 -4.52 -4.67 9.14
N TYR A 55 -4.19 -4.50 7.86
CA TYR A 55 -5.01 -4.94 6.74
C TYR A 55 -4.13 -5.12 5.49
N SER A 56 -4.67 -5.69 4.42
CA SER A 56 -4.01 -5.72 3.12
C SER A 56 -4.87 -5.08 2.04
N ILE A 57 -4.25 -4.65 0.95
CA ILE A 57 -4.94 -4.33 -0.30
C ILE A 57 -4.34 -5.22 -1.38
N THR A 58 -5.20 -5.92 -2.10
CA THR A 58 -4.77 -6.72 -3.26
C THR A 58 -5.22 -6.05 -4.54
N ILE A 59 -4.29 -5.90 -5.48
CA ILE A 59 -4.50 -5.19 -6.73
C ILE A 59 -4.29 -6.16 -7.88
N ALA A 60 -5.29 -6.30 -8.72
CA ALA A 60 -5.20 -7.08 -9.95
C ALA A 60 -4.78 -6.17 -11.09
N PHE A 61 -3.75 -6.59 -11.83
CA PHE A 61 -3.28 -5.89 -13.01
C PHE A 61 -3.76 -6.55 -14.29
N ASP A 62 -4.03 -5.73 -15.31
CA ASP A 62 -4.27 -6.22 -16.66
C ASP A 62 -2.96 -6.56 -17.39
N LYS A 63 -3.08 -7.03 -18.63
CA LYS A 63 -1.94 -7.41 -19.48
C LYS A 63 -1.00 -6.24 -19.80
N ALA A 64 -1.47 -5.01 -19.68
CA ALA A 64 -0.66 -3.81 -19.92
C ALA A 64 0.00 -3.30 -18.63
N GLY A 65 -0.27 -3.89 -17.46
CA GLY A 65 0.21 -3.42 -16.17
C GLY A 65 -0.59 -2.26 -15.59
N LYS A 66 -1.84 -2.05 -16.03
CA LYS A 66 -2.76 -1.09 -15.41
C LYS A 66 -3.57 -1.75 -14.30
N ILE A 67 -3.97 -0.96 -13.31
CA ILE A 67 -4.85 -1.42 -12.23
C ILE A 67 -6.22 -1.75 -12.84
N LYS A 68 -6.63 -3.01 -12.73
CA LYS A 68 -7.93 -3.50 -13.21
C LYS A 68 -8.93 -3.57 -12.07
N ASP A 69 -8.55 -4.28 -11.00
CA ASP A 69 -9.41 -4.57 -9.85
C ASP A 69 -8.66 -4.35 -8.54
N VAL A 70 -9.39 -4.03 -7.47
CA VAL A 70 -8.86 -3.84 -6.10
C VAL A 70 -9.73 -4.61 -5.13
N TYR A 71 -9.10 -5.35 -4.22
CA TYR A 71 -9.75 -6.20 -3.23
C TYR A 71 -9.25 -5.90 -1.83
N PHE A 72 -10.19 -5.88 -0.88
CA PHE A 72 -9.90 -5.85 0.55
C PHE A 72 -10.07 -7.25 1.16
N PRO A 73 -9.49 -7.50 2.33
CA PRO A 73 -9.68 -8.75 3.04
C PRO A 73 -11.12 -8.83 3.55
N LYS A 74 -11.66 -10.04 3.62
CA LYS A 74 -13.04 -10.26 4.06
C LYS A 74 -13.19 -10.07 5.57
N GLU A 75 -12.14 -10.40 6.33
CA GLU A 75 -12.18 -10.49 7.78
C GLU A 75 -11.28 -9.43 8.42
N VAL A 76 -11.66 -8.16 8.20
CA VAL A 76 -11.04 -7.00 8.86
C VAL A 76 -11.97 -6.51 9.96
N SER A 77 -11.42 -6.04 11.08
CA SER A 77 -12.23 -5.50 12.16
C SER A 77 -13.06 -4.29 11.69
N ASN A 78 -14.29 -4.17 12.19
CA ASN A 78 -15.17 -3.03 11.87
C ASN A 78 -14.54 -1.68 12.25
N GLU A 79 -13.67 -1.65 13.25
CA GLU A 79 -12.91 -0.47 13.62
C GLU A 79 -11.93 -0.06 12.51
N THR A 80 -11.12 -1.00 12.01
CA THR A 80 -10.19 -0.75 10.90
C THR A 80 -10.93 -0.40 9.61
N ILE A 81 -12.03 -1.09 9.27
CA ILE A 81 -12.84 -0.76 8.09
C ILE A 81 -13.31 0.70 8.15
N ARG A 82 -13.78 1.17 9.32
CA ARG A 82 -14.28 2.54 9.51
C ARG A 82 -13.18 3.58 9.52
N ALA A 83 -12.09 3.34 10.27
CA ALA A 83 -10.98 4.30 10.40
C ALA A 83 -10.22 4.49 9.08
N ILE A 84 -9.96 3.40 8.37
CA ILE A 84 -9.24 3.41 7.08
C ILE A 84 -10.16 3.72 5.90
N ARG A 85 -11.47 3.48 6.07
CA ARG A 85 -12.49 3.54 5.03
C ARG A 85 -12.20 2.56 3.90
N LEU A 86 -12.20 1.27 4.25
CA LEU A 86 -12.09 0.17 3.29
C LEU A 86 -13.41 0.00 2.52
N ASP A 87 -13.75 0.99 1.70
CA ASP A 87 -15.02 1.10 0.99
C ASP A 87 -14.83 1.21 -0.54
N SER A 88 -15.94 1.25 -1.28
CA SER A 88 -15.91 1.41 -2.74
C SER A 88 -15.31 2.74 -3.20
N VAL A 89 -15.32 3.78 -2.36
CA VAL A 89 -14.71 5.08 -2.69
C VAL A 89 -13.19 4.95 -2.69
N LEU A 90 -12.60 4.23 -1.75
CA LEU A 90 -11.16 3.93 -1.76
C LEU A 90 -10.76 3.13 -3.01
N ILE A 91 -11.56 2.13 -3.39
CA ILE A 91 -11.33 1.32 -4.59
C ILE A 91 -11.26 2.20 -5.84
N GLU A 92 -12.24 3.07 -6.03
CA GLU A 92 -12.28 3.94 -7.21
C GLU A 92 -11.14 4.96 -7.22
N LYS A 93 -10.78 5.52 -6.06
CA LYS A 93 -9.59 6.38 -5.93
C LYS A 93 -8.30 5.66 -6.33
N ILE A 94 -8.11 4.42 -5.88
CA ILE A 94 -6.94 3.61 -6.27
C ILE A 94 -6.96 3.32 -7.77
N LYS A 95 -8.10 2.92 -8.34
CA LYS A 95 -8.24 2.63 -9.78
C LYS A 95 -8.01 3.85 -10.66
N SER A 96 -8.32 5.06 -10.16
CA SER A 96 -8.06 6.32 -10.86
C SER A 96 -6.57 6.69 -11.00
N LEU A 97 -5.66 5.95 -10.35
CA LEU A 97 -4.23 6.13 -10.55
C LEU A 97 -3.86 5.75 -12.00
N ASN A 98 -3.73 6.75 -12.86
CA ASN A 98 -3.39 6.58 -14.27
C ASN A 98 -1.87 6.33 -14.46
N VAL A 99 -1.36 5.27 -13.85
CA VAL A 99 0.05 4.84 -13.89
C VAL A 99 0.12 3.39 -14.34
N THR A 100 1.11 3.08 -15.17
CA THR A 100 1.35 1.73 -15.67
C THR A 100 2.55 1.09 -14.97
N TYR A 101 2.32 -0.06 -14.35
CA TYR A 101 3.31 -0.84 -13.61
C TYR A 101 3.63 -2.14 -14.38
N GLN A 102 4.46 -2.03 -15.42
CA GLN A 102 4.79 -3.14 -16.32
C GLN A 102 5.29 -4.40 -15.58
N GLN A 103 6.03 -4.23 -14.49
CA GLN A 103 6.53 -5.34 -13.66
C GLN A 103 5.41 -6.20 -13.02
N TYR A 104 4.19 -5.68 -12.96
CA TYR A 104 3.02 -6.34 -12.39
C TYR A 104 2.00 -6.76 -13.44
N ALA A 105 2.27 -6.63 -14.74
CA ALA A 105 1.35 -7.04 -15.80
C ALA A 105 0.85 -8.48 -15.60
N SER A 106 -0.47 -8.66 -15.66
CA SER A 106 -1.19 -9.94 -15.42
C SER A 106 -1.01 -10.55 -14.02
N LYS A 107 -0.56 -9.80 -13.02
CA LYS A 107 -0.33 -10.30 -11.65
C LYS A 107 -1.38 -9.83 -10.66
N LEU A 108 -1.45 -10.51 -9.53
CA LEU A 108 -2.08 -10.06 -8.29
C LEU A 108 -1.00 -9.56 -7.34
N VAL A 109 -1.10 -8.32 -6.89
CA VAL A 109 -0.14 -7.70 -5.98
C VAL A 109 -0.81 -7.47 -4.63
N LEU A 110 -0.30 -8.10 -3.58
CA LEU A 110 -0.78 -7.93 -2.21
C LEU A 110 0.15 -6.95 -1.47
N ILE A 111 -0.44 -5.91 -0.88
CA ILE A 111 0.27 -4.89 -0.10
C ILE A 111 -0.28 -4.88 1.33
N PRO A 112 0.48 -5.34 2.32
CA PRO A 112 0.11 -5.21 3.73
C PRO A 112 0.29 -3.76 4.20
N PHE A 113 -0.61 -3.28 5.05
CA PHE A 113 -0.58 -1.96 5.68
C PHE A 113 -0.68 -2.11 7.19
N PHE A 114 0.19 -1.40 7.90
CA PHE A 114 0.25 -1.40 9.36
C PHE A 114 0.23 0.04 9.86
N HIS A 115 -0.87 0.44 10.50
CA HIS A 115 -1.02 1.76 11.10
C HIS A 115 -0.95 1.64 12.62
N TYR A 116 -0.13 2.49 13.23
CA TYR A 116 0.05 2.54 14.68
C TYR A 116 0.21 3.98 15.14
N ARG A 117 -0.16 4.27 16.39
CA ARG A 117 0.06 5.58 16.98
C ARG A 117 1.51 5.67 17.47
N THR A 118 2.20 6.76 17.14
CA THR A 118 3.62 6.94 17.50
C THR A 118 3.90 7.02 19.00
N THR A 119 2.90 7.38 19.80
CA THR A 119 3.02 7.48 21.26
C THR A 119 2.73 6.17 21.98
N ASP A 120 2.27 5.15 21.26
CA ASP A 120 2.02 3.83 21.85
C ASP A 120 3.34 3.19 22.26
N LYS A 121 3.30 2.45 23.37
CA LYS A 121 4.47 1.77 23.95
C LYS A 121 4.50 0.29 23.62
N GLY A 122 3.43 -0.23 23.02
CA GLY A 122 3.34 -1.61 22.58
C GLY A 122 2.13 -1.85 21.69
N ILE A 123 1.79 -3.13 21.52
CA ILE A 123 0.56 -3.57 20.86
C ILE A 123 -0.22 -4.38 21.88
N ASN A 124 -1.47 -4.00 22.11
CA ASN A 124 -2.38 -4.79 22.90
C ASN A 124 -2.80 -6.03 22.09
N TYR A 125 -2.31 -7.21 22.46
CA TYR A 125 -2.66 -8.46 21.76
C TYR A 125 -4.16 -8.79 21.78
N ASN A 126 -4.90 -8.29 22.78
CA ASN A 126 -6.35 -8.46 22.87
C ASN A 126 -7.12 -7.53 21.91
N SER A 127 -6.45 -6.65 21.16
CA SER A 127 -7.05 -5.83 20.11
C SER A 127 -7.53 -6.62 18.89
N GLY A 128 -7.21 -7.91 18.83
CA GLY A 128 -7.43 -8.74 17.64
C GLY A 128 -6.32 -8.64 16.60
N PHE A 129 -5.16 -8.09 16.96
CA PHE A 129 -3.99 -7.98 16.07
C PHE A 129 -3.59 -9.32 15.44
N LEU A 130 -3.52 -10.41 16.22
CA LEU A 130 -3.16 -11.74 15.69
C LEU A 130 -4.19 -12.24 14.67
N ASN A 131 -5.48 -12.05 14.95
CA ASN A 131 -6.55 -12.39 14.01
C ASN A 131 -6.42 -11.58 12.70
N ALA A 132 -6.01 -10.31 12.79
CA ALA A 132 -5.78 -9.48 11.61
C ALA A 132 -4.60 -9.96 10.74
N ILE A 133 -3.59 -10.62 11.33
CA ILE A 133 -2.49 -11.24 10.57
C ILE A 133 -3.01 -12.41 9.73
N GLU A 134 -3.78 -13.30 10.35
CA GLU A 134 -4.39 -14.46 9.68
C GLU A 134 -5.30 -14.02 8.53
N ASN A 135 -5.94 -12.87 8.70
CA ASN A 135 -6.91 -12.31 7.76
C ASN A 135 -6.31 -11.35 6.72
N LEU A 136 -4.99 -11.32 6.56
CA LEU A 136 -4.36 -10.52 5.50
C LEU A 136 -4.67 -11.06 4.09
N GLN A 137 -5.15 -12.30 3.96
CA GLN A 137 -5.43 -12.88 2.66
C GLN A 137 -6.73 -12.29 2.05
N PRO A 138 -6.67 -11.72 0.84
CA PRO A 138 -7.85 -11.19 0.15
C PRO A 138 -8.77 -12.32 -0.31
N LYS A 139 -10.07 -12.00 -0.50
CA LYS A 139 -10.98 -12.87 -1.24
C LYS A 139 -10.91 -12.54 -2.72
N VAL A 140 -10.03 -13.22 -3.46
CA VAL A 140 -9.95 -13.10 -4.92
C VAL A 140 -10.83 -14.16 -5.57
N ASP A 141 -11.57 -13.78 -6.60
CA ASP A 141 -12.34 -14.71 -7.42
C ASP A 141 -11.38 -15.49 -8.34
N ASN A 142 -10.94 -16.67 -7.88
CA ASN A 142 -10.02 -17.55 -8.61
C ASN A 142 -10.66 -18.23 -9.84
N SER A 143 -11.95 -18.01 -10.11
CA SER A 143 -12.62 -18.56 -11.30
C SER A 143 -12.20 -17.88 -12.61
N LYS A 144 -11.47 -16.75 -12.52
CA LYS A 144 -11.04 -15.93 -13.66
C LYS A 144 -9.51 -15.77 -13.65
N ASP A 145 -8.85 -16.64 -14.40
CA ASP A 145 -7.42 -16.64 -14.70
C ASP A 145 -6.49 -16.97 -13.50
N GLN A 146 -5.68 -18.03 -13.62
CA GLN A 146 -4.52 -18.22 -12.75
C GLN A 146 -3.57 -17.05 -12.95
N ARG A 147 -3.48 -16.17 -11.96
CA ARG A 147 -2.53 -15.04 -11.95
C ARG A 147 -1.44 -15.29 -10.93
N ASP A 148 -0.22 -14.93 -11.30
CA ASP A 148 0.91 -14.97 -10.37
C ASP A 148 0.71 -13.96 -9.24
N TRP A 149 1.10 -14.37 -8.04
CA TRP A 149 1.04 -13.54 -6.84
C TRP A 149 2.37 -12.86 -6.57
N VAL A 150 2.30 -11.58 -6.20
CA VAL A 150 3.43 -10.80 -5.71
C VAL A 150 3.03 -10.22 -4.36
N VAL A 151 3.72 -10.63 -3.30
CA VAL A 151 3.55 -10.05 -1.97
C VAL A 151 4.63 -8.99 -1.76
N LEU A 152 4.21 -7.75 -1.51
CA LEU A 152 5.13 -6.66 -1.22
C LEU A 152 5.39 -6.54 0.30
N ASN A 153 6.52 -5.92 0.65
CA ASN A 153 6.79 -5.59 2.04
C ASN A 153 5.73 -4.64 2.60
N VAL A 154 5.43 -4.82 3.89
CA VAL A 154 4.48 -4.01 4.65
C VAL A 154 4.77 -2.51 4.53
N VAL A 155 3.71 -1.73 4.36
CA VAL A 155 3.73 -0.28 4.47
C VAL A 155 3.42 0.11 5.91
N ILE A 156 4.40 0.73 6.57
CA ILE A 156 4.30 1.17 7.97
C ILE A 156 3.88 2.64 7.98
N ASN A 157 2.74 2.91 8.61
CA ASN A 157 2.11 4.23 8.67
C ASN A 157 1.94 4.68 10.13
N PRO A 158 2.94 5.38 10.70
CA PRO A 158 2.74 6.06 11.97
C PRO A 158 1.70 7.17 11.82
N PHE A 159 0.81 7.29 12.80
CA PHE A 159 -0.07 8.45 12.93
C PHE A 159 0.09 9.14 14.28
N ASN A 160 -0.11 10.46 14.28
CA ASN A 160 -0.07 11.29 15.48
C ASN A 160 -1.47 11.81 15.76
N LEU A 161 -1.81 11.89 17.05
CA LEU A 161 -2.89 12.74 17.49
C LEU A 161 -2.39 14.19 17.46
N ILE A 162 -2.89 15.02 16.55
CA ILE A 162 -2.83 16.46 16.76
C ILE A 162 -3.93 16.76 17.78
N ILE A 163 -3.57 16.81 19.06
CA ILE A 163 -4.45 17.32 20.10
C ILE A 163 -4.49 18.84 19.89
N ASN A 164 -5.54 19.33 19.23
CA ASN A 164 -5.84 20.76 19.16
C ASN A 164 -6.47 21.21 20.48
#